data_AF-A0A7X2V628-F1
#
_entry.id   AF-A0A7X2V628-F1
#
_cell.length_a   1.000
_cell.length_b   1.000
_cell.length_c   1.000
_cell.angle_alpha   90.00
_cell.angle_beta   90.00
_cell.angle_gamma   90.00
#
_symmetry.space_group_name_H-M   'P 1'
#
loop_
_entity.id
_entity.type
_entity.pdbx_description
1 polymer ?
#
loop_
_entity_poly.entity_id
_entity_poly.type
_entity_poly.pdbx_seq_one_letter_code
_entity_poly.pdbx_strand_id
1 'polypeptide(L)' 'MEKVQQMLDADIRKKNVLMYVSFTISLVLALLKSLGAKEIETILLFSIELLLFTAAFIVSQKLLKKTILFPYVTSCS' A
#
# COMPACT_ATOMS: atom_id res chain seq x y z
N MET A 1 -28.61 8.71 -2.94
CA MET A 1 -27.61 7.77 -3.49
C MET A 1 -26.20 8.38 -3.53
N GLU A 2 -26.01 9.67 -3.85
CA GLU A 2 -24.66 10.26 -4.00
C GLU A 2 -23.83 10.41 -2.69
N LYS A 3 -24.46 10.77 -1.56
CA LYS A 3 -23.73 10.97 -0.29
C LYS A 3 -23.07 9.69 0.25
N VAL A 4 -23.70 8.54 0.05
CA VAL A 4 -23.18 7.24 0.53
C VAL A 4 -21.94 6.85 -0.27
N GLN A 5 -21.96 7.09 -1.58
CA GLN A 5 -20.84 6.78 -2.47
C GLN A 5 -19.60 7.64 -2.16
N GLN A 6 -19.81 8.93 -1.86
CA GLN A 6 -18.73 9.83 -1.43
C GLN A 6 -18.13 9.45 -0.08
N MET A 7 -18.94 8.96 0.87
CA MET A 7 -18.43 8.42 2.14
C MET A 7 -17.60 7.16 1.91
N LEU A 8 -18.07 6.27 1.04
CA LEU A 8 -17.38 5.02 0.71
C LEU A 8 -16.00 5.29 0.06
N ASP A 9 -15.93 6.23 -0.89
CA ASP A 9 -14.68 6.62 -1.54
C ASP A 9 -13.68 7.23 -0.56
N ALA A 10 -14.16 8.06 0.38
CA ALA A 10 -13.31 8.65 1.42
C ALA A 10 -12.72 7.57 2.34
N ASP A 11 -13.51 6.55 2.70
CA ASP A 11 -13.06 5.45 3.54
C ASP A 11 -12.10 4.50 2.82
N ILE A 12 -12.34 4.20 1.54
CA ILE A 12 -11.42 3.38 0.74
C ILE A 12 -10.06 4.09 0.61
N ARG A 13 -10.06 5.41 0.38
CA ARG A 13 -8.81 6.19 0.31
C ARG A 13 -8.03 6.14 1.62
N LYS A 14 -8.72 6.28 2.77
CA LYS A 14 -8.09 6.14 4.09
C LYS A 14 -7.53 4.75 4.31
N LYS A 15 -8.29 3.69 3.98
CA LYS A 15 -7.83 2.29 4.12
C LYS A 15 -6.60 1.99 3.26
N ASN A 16 -6.55 2.48 2.02
CA ASN A 16 -5.39 2.30 1.14
C ASN A 16 -4.13 2.97 1.68
N VAL A 17 -4.25 4.19 2.25
CA VAL A 17 -3.13 4.86 2.91
C VAL A 17 -2.70 4.07 4.15
N LEU A 18 -3.64 3.58 4.95
CA LEU A 18 -3.34 2.80 6.15
C LEU A 18 -2.58 1.52 5.82
N MET A 19 -2.99 0.83 4.75
CA MET A 19 -2.37 -0.40 4.25
C MET A 19 -0.97 -0.14 3.68
N TYR A 20 -0.77 0.98 2.97
CA TYR A 20 0.56 1.38 2.51
C TYR A 20 1.50 1.66 3.69
N VAL A 21 1.02 2.42 4.67
CA VAL A 21 1.81 2.79 5.86
C VAL A 21 2.16 1.55 6.67
N SER A 22 1.22 0.66 6.93
CA SER A 22 1.48 -0.57 7.69
C SER A 22 2.50 -1.47 7.00
N PHE A 23 2.37 -1.67 5.68
CA PHE A 23 3.29 -2.49 4.92
C PHE A 23 4.69 -1.86 4.83
N THR A 24 4.77 -0.54 4.68
CA THR A 24 6.04 0.21 4.70
C THR A 24 6.74 0.05 6.06
N ILE A 25 6.01 0.14 7.17
CA ILE A 25 6.58 -0.08 8.51
C ILE A 25 7.13 -1.50 8.63
N SER A 26 6.39 -2.51 8.16
CA SER A 26 6.87 -3.90 8.15
C SER A 26 8.16 -4.07 7.34
N LEU A 27 8.25 -3.47 6.14
CA LEU A 27 9.45 -3.52 5.30
C LEU A 27 10.65 -2.81 5.94
N VAL A 28 10.43 -1.65 6.57
CA VAL A 28 11.49 -0.91 7.28
C VAL A 28 12.01 -1.72 8.47
N LEU A 29 11.13 -2.36 9.24
CA LEU A 29 11.52 -3.23 10.35
C LEU A 29 12.28 -4.47 9.87
N ALA A 30 11.87 -5.07 8.75
CA ALA A 30 12.57 -6.18 8.14
C ALA A 30 13.98 -5.77 7.68
N LEU A 31 14.10 -4.60 7.04
CA LEU A 31 15.39 -4.00 6.68
C LEU A 31 16.29 -3.81 7.90
N LEU A 32 15.78 -3.18 8.97
CA LEU A 32 16.53 -2.97 10.21
C LEU A 32 17.01 -4.30 10.82
N LYS A 33 16.15 -5.32 10.82
CA LYS A 33 16.49 -6.67 11.28
C LYS A 33 17.61 -7.28 10.43
N SER A 34 17.50 -7.21 9.11
CA SER A 34 18.50 -7.76 8.18
C SER A 34 19.84 -7.02 8.25
N LEU A 35 19.83 -5.70 8.50
CA LEU A 35 21.04 -4.92 8.80
C LEU A 35 21.75 -5.45 10.06
N GLY A 36 21.00 -5.73 11.12
CA GLY A 36 21.54 -6.32 12.35
C GLY A 36 22.10 -7.74 12.15
N ALA A 37 21.48 -8.53 11.25
CA ALA A 37 21.91 -9.88 10.91
C ALA A 37 23.08 -9.94 9.90
N LYS A 38 23.48 -8.79 9.32
CA LYS A 38 24.52 -8.67 8.26
C LYS A 38 24.24 -9.51 7.00
N GLU A 39 22.98 -9.83 6.72
CA GLU A 39 22.59 -10.58 5.53
C GLU A 39 22.43 -9.63 4.33
N ILE A 40 23.52 -9.45 3.58
CA ILE A 40 23.57 -8.47 2.46
C ILE A 40 22.52 -8.76 1.39
N GLU A 41 22.28 -10.03 1.07
CA GLU A 41 21.27 -10.44 0.08
C GLU A 41 19.86 -10.01 0.50
N THR A 42 19.49 -10.26 1.76
CA THR A 42 18.18 -9.95 2.32
C THR A 42 17.96 -8.43 2.44
N ILE A 43 19.00 -7.67 2.77
CA ILE A 43 18.97 -6.20 2.79
C ILE A 43 18.69 -5.64 1.39
N LEU A 44 19.37 -6.16 0.38
CA LEU A 44 19.25 -5.70 -1.01
C LEU A 44 17.85 -6.02 -1.55
N LEU A 45 17.33 -7.21 -1.23
CA LEU A 45 15.99 -7.64 -1.58
C LEU A 45 14.93 -6.71 -0.97
N PHE A 46 14.96 -6.49 0.35
CA PHE A 46 13.99 -5.61 1.00
C PHE A 46 14.10 -4.13 0.57
N SER A 47 15.30 -3.66 0.24
CA SER A 47 15.50 -2.29 -0.27
C SER A 47 14.87 -2.10 -1.66
N ILE A 48 15.05 -3.08 -2.55
CA ILE A 48 14.39 -3.08 -3.87
C ILE A 48 12.87 -3.18 -3.70
N GLU A 49 12.40 -4.02 -2.80
CA GLU A 49 10.97 -4.21 -2.54
C GLU A 49 10.31 -2.94 -2.00
N LEU A 50 11.01 -2.20 -1.13
CA LEU A 50 10.55 -0.91 -0.62
C LEU A 50 10.48 0.17 -1.71
N LEU A 51 11.45 0.20 -2.61
CA LEU A 51 11.42 1.08 -3.79
C LEU A 51 10.29 0.71 -4.75
N LEU A 52 10.11 -0.58 -5.05
CA LEU A 52 9.01 -1.08 -5.90
C LEU A 52 7.65 -0.77 -5.27
N PHE A 53 7.50 -0.97 -3.96
CA PHE A 53 6.25 -0.71 -3.25
C PHE A 53 5.93 0.79 -3.21
N THR A 54 6.94 1.63 -2.98
CA THR A 54 6.80 3.10 -3.05
C THR A 54 6.43 3.56 -4.47
N ALA A 55 7.11 3.03 -5.49
CA ALA A 55 6.81 3.32 -6.88
C ALA A 55 5.39 2.85 -7.24
N ALA A 56 4.99 1.64 -6.87
CA ALA A 56 3.65 1.11 -7.07
C ALA A 56 2.60 1.95 -6.35
N PHE A 57 2.88 2.48 -5.16
CA PHE A 57 1.98 3.38 -4.45
C PHE A 57 1.86 4.74 -5.15
N ILE A 58 2.95 5.33 -5.62
CA ILE A 58 2.92 6.60 -6.37
C ILE A 58 2.21 6.41 -7.71
N VAL A 59 2.52 5.34 -8.43
CA VAL A 59 1.86 4.92 -9.68
C VAL A 59 0.38 4.71 -9.40
N SER A 60 0.01 4.03 -8.32
CA SER A 60 -1.39 3.85 -7.93
C SER A 60 -2.05 5.18 -7.58
N GLN A 61 -1.40 6.07 -6.83
CA GLN A 61 -1.96 7.39 -6.52
C GLN A 61 -2.14 8.26 -7.78
N LYS A 62 -1.22 8.16 -8.74
CA LYS A 62 -1.15 9.04 -9.92
C LYS A 62 -1.97 8.52 -11.11
N LEU A 63 -1.97 7.20 -11.36
CA LEU A 63 -2.79 6.53 -12.38
C LEU A 63 -4.20 6.22 -11.89
N LEU A 64 -4.36 5.76 -10.65
CA LEU A 64 -5.68 5.45 -10.07
C LEU A 64 -6.26 6.64 -9.30
N LYS A 65 -6.32 7.81 -9.92
CA LYS A 65 -7.27 8.87 -9.50
C LYS A 65 -8.72 8.37 -9.35
N LYS A 66 -9.02 7.15 -9.82
CA LYS A 66 -10.17 6.34 -9.42
C LYS A 66 -9.78 5.38 -8.29
N THR A 67 -10.37 5.60 -7.12
CA THR A 67 -10.45 4.76 -5.91
C THR A 67 -11.02 3.34 -6.17
N ILE A 68 -10.53 2.62 -7.18
CA ILE A 68 -11.10 1.33 -7.62
C ILE A 68 -9.95 0.36 -7.91
N LEU A 69 -9.15 0.06 -6.89
CA LEU A 69 -8.27 -1.13 -6.94
C LEU A 69 -8.83 -2.27 -6.06
N PHE A 70 -9.85 -1.99 -5.25
CA PHE A 70 -10.65 -3.01 -4.58
C PHE A 70 -12.14 -2.81 -4.89
N PRO A 71 -12.73 -3.60 -5.79
CA PRO A 71 -14.16 -3.61 -6.00
C PRO A 71 -14.82 -4.29 -4.80
N TYR A 72 -15.11 -3.54 -3.73
CA TYR A 72 -16.11 -3.95 -2.72
C TYR A 72 -17.54 -3.90 -3.26
N VAL A 73 -17.72 -3.58 -4.55
CA VAL A 73 -18.96 -3.73 -5.30
C VAL A 73 -19.00 -5.11 -5.97
N THR A 74 -18.97 -6.16 -5.16
CA THR A 74 -19.59 -7.43 -5.57
C THR A 74 -20.64 -7.81 -4.53
N SER A 75 -21.87 -7.90 -5.02
CA SER A 75 -23.05 -8.51 -4.41
C SER A 75 -23.67 -7.80 -3.20
N CYS A 76 -24.68 -6.98 -3.47
CA CYS A 76 -25.98 -7.28 -2.90
C CYS A 76 -27.03 -7.14 -4.00
N SER A 77 -27.75 -8.24 -4.19
CA SER A 77 -28.84 -8.43 -5.14
C SER A 77 -30.06 -7.61 -4.79
#